data_AF-A0A0M3KBL7-F1
#
_entry.id   AF-A0A0M3KBL7-F1
#
_cell.length_a   1.000
_cell.length_b   1.000
_cell.length_c   1.000
_cell.angle_alpha   90.00
_cell.angle_beta   90.00
_cell.angle_gamma   90.00
#
_symmetry.space_group_name_H-M   'P 1'
#
loop_
_entity.id
_entity.type
_entity.pdbx_description
1 polymer ?
#
loop_
_entity_poly.entity_id
_entity_poly.type
_entity_poly.pdbx_seq_one_letter_code
_entity_poly.pdbx_strand_id
1 'polypeptide(L)'
;MINGRFVRYLNANDLRQLADYQRKVDHWQKKLDLHIEHRVNAGENQRRQQMNAAFGPDGSYVKSFKGPFWEEQHLNTPPPTTLPTFAPEQIAEVPTEQYPDPPAFCLQ
;
A
#
# COMPACT_ATOMS: atom_id res chain seq x y z
N MET A 1 -10.62 -18.14 -42.41
CA MET A 1 -11.26 -18.83 -41.28
C MET A 1 -10.34 -19.96 -40.85
N ILE A 2 -9.93 -20.00 -39.58
CA ILE A 2 -9.27 -21.18 -38.99
C ILE A 2 -10.26 -21.70 -37.95
N ASN A 3 -10.70 -22.96 -38.10
CA ASN A 3 -11.66 -23.61 -37.19
C ASN A 3 -12.97 -22.84 -36.94
N GLY A 4 -13.58 -22.28 -38.00
CA GLY A 4 -14.88 -21.61 -37.89
C GLY A 4 -14.88 -20.26 -37.15
N ARG A 5 -13.71 -19.78 -36.71
CA ARG A 5 -13.56 -18.44 -36.10
C ARG A 5 -13.06 -17.44 -37.16
N PHE A 6 -13.69 -16.27 -37.21
CA PHE A 6 -13.17 -15.13 -37.96
C PHE A 6 -11.91 -14.62 -37.24
N VAL A 7 -10.75 -15.13 -37.66
CA VAL A 7 -9.46 -14.56 -37.27
C VAL A 7 -9.24 -13.35 -38.18
N ARG A 8 -9.62 -12.16 -37.71
CA ARG A 8 -9.19 -10.91 -38.34
C ARG A 8 -7.77 -10.62 -37.89
N TYR A 9 -6.88 -10.34 -38.84
CA TYR A 9 -5.56 -9.81 -38.53
C TYR A 9 -5.70 -8.38 -38.01
N LEU A 10 -4.95 -8.06 -36.95
CA LEU A 10 -4.86 -6.69 -36.45
C LEU A 10 -4.26 -5.81 -37.55
N ASN A 11 -4.96 -4.72 -37.88
CA ASN A 11 -4.42 -3.71 -38.79
C ASN A 11 -3.55 -2.71 -38.00
N ALA A 12 -2.90 -1.78 -38.70
CA ALA A 12 -2.04 -0.79 -38.06
C ALA A 12 -2.76 0.09 -37.01
N ASN A 13 -4.06 0.35 -37.19
CA ASN A 13 -4.86 1.10 -36.23
C ASN A 13 -5.18 0.26 -34.97
N ASP A 14 -5.47 -1.04 -35.14
CA ASP A 14 -5.69 -1.96 -34.04
C ASP A 14 -4.42 -2.11 -33.18
N LEU A 15 -3.24 -2.21 -33.82
CA LEU A 15 -1.96 -2.27 -33.13
C LEU A 15 -1.64 -0.99 -32.34
N ARG A 16 -2.00 0.19 -32.88
CA ARG A 16 -1.86 1.46 -32.15
C ARG A 16 -2.79 1.53 -30.95
N GLN A 17 -4.07 1.18 -31.13
CA GLN A 17 -5.03 1.14 -30.03
C GLN A 17 -4.61 0.15 -28.94
N LEU A 18 -4.02 -0.99 -29.31
CA LEU A 18 -3.47 -1.96 -28.36
C LEU A 18 -2.31 -1.38 -27.56
N ALA A 19 -1.38 -0.68 -28.21
CA ALA A 19 -0.27 -0.02 -27.53
C ALA A 19 -0.76 1.09 -26.57
N ASP A 20 -1.78 1.86 -26.97
CA ASP A 20 -2.38 2.89 -26.12
C ASP A 20 -3.10 2.27 -24.91
N TYR A 21 -3.82 1.17 -25.12
CA TYR A 21 -4.47 0.43 -24.05
C TYR A 21 -3.45 -0.13 -23.05
N GLN A 22 -2.36 -0.73 -23.53
CA GLN A 22 -1.29 -1.23 -22.65
C GLN A 22 -0.74 -0.11 -21.75
N ARG A 23 -0.48 1.08 -22.31
CA ARG A 23 -0.01 2.23 -21.51
C ARG A 23 -1.02 2.65 -20.44
N LYS A 24 -2.32 2.62 -20.75
CA LYS A 24 -3.37 2.92 -19.77
C LYS A 24 -3.41 1.87 -18.65
N VAL A 25 -3.28 0.59 -18.99
CA VAL A 25 -3.23 -0.50 -18.00
C VAL A 25 -2.00 -0.38 -17.12
N ASP A 26 -0.83 -0.10 -17.69
CA ASP A 26 0.41 0.09 -16.92
C ASP A 26 0.30 1.27 -15.95
N HIS A 27 -0.32 2.38 -16.37
CA HIS A 27 -0.58 3.52 -15.50
C HIS A 27 -1.55 3.17 -14.37
N TRP A 28 -2.68 2.54 -14.71
CA TRP A 28 -3.69 2.10 -13.75
C TRP A 28 -3.08 1.16 -12.69
N GLN A 29 -2.28 0.18 -13.12
CA GLN A 29 -1.62 -0.77 -12.22
C GLN A 29 -0.68 -0.05 -11.24
N LYS A 30 0.18 0.85 -11.73
CA LYS A 30 1.08 1.63 -10.87
C LYS A 30 0.32 2.44 -9.82
N LYS A 31 -0.81 3.04 -10.19
CA LYS A 31 -1.66 3.76 -9.25
C LYS A 31 -2.32 2.85 -8.24
N LEU A 32 -2.79 1.68 -8.65
CA LEU A 32 -3.38 0.69 -7.76
C LEU A 32 -2.34 0.18 -6.75
N ASP A 33 -1.13 -0.15 -7.20
CA ASP A 33 -0.05 -0.59 -6.33
C ASP A 33 0.27 0.46 -5.27
N LEU A 34 0.38 1.73 -5.67
CA LEU A 34 0.63 2.84 -4.77
C LEU A 34 -0.54 3.06 -3.78
N HIS A 35 -1.78 2.93 -4.24
CA HIS A 35 -2.96 3.00 -3.37
C HIS A 35 -2.92 1.91 -2.29
N ILE A 36 -2.63 0.67 -2.67
CA ILE A 36 -2.53 -0.45 -1.74
C ILE A 36 -1.41 -0.21 -0.74
N GLU A 37 -0.22 0.18 -1.20
CA GLU A 37 0.94 0.46 -0.36
C GLU A 37 0.61 1.54 0.69
N HIS A 38 0.03 2.66 0.26
CA HIS A 38 -0.32 3.76 1.17
C HIS A 38 -1.36 3.35 2.21
N ARG A 39 -2.36 2.55 1.82
CA ARG A 39 -3.37 2.01 2.75
C ARG A 39 -2.74 1.07 3.78
N VAL A 40 -1.81 0.22 3.36
CA VAL A 40 -1.06 -0.66 4.26
C VAL A 40 -0.19 0.15 5.21
N ASN A 41 0.53 1.15 4.71
CA ASN A 41 1.37 2.04 5.52
C ASN A 41 0.53 2.83 6.55
N ALA A 42 -0.66 3.29 6.17
CA ALA A 42 -1.57 3.97 7.08
C ALA A 42 -2.03 3.05 8.22
N GLY A 43 -2.41 1.80 7.90
CA GLY A 43 -2.77 0.79 8.91
C GLY A 43 -1.60 0.44 9.84
N GLU A 44 -0.40 0.30 9.29
CA GLU A 44 0.81 0.04 10.08
C GLU A 44 1.17 1.24 10.97
N ASN A 45 0.99 2.48 10.50
CA ASN A 45 1.13 3.66 11.34
C ASN A 45 0.16 3.66 12.52
N GLN A 46 -1.10 3.30 12.31
CA GLN A 46 -2.08 3.16 13.39
C GLN A 46 -1.64 2.10 14.41
N ARG A 47 -1.16 0.95 13.95
CA ARG A 47 -0.62 -0.10 14.83
C ARG A 47 0.59 0.39 15.63
N ARG A 48 1.54 1.07 14.99
CA ARG A 48 2.73 1.63 15.64
C ARG A 48 2.36 2.69 16.68
N GLN A 49 1.39 3.55 16.40
CA GLN A 49 0.89 4.53 17.37
C GLN A 49 0.28 3.85 18.61
N GLN A 50 -0.52 2.80 18.43
CA GLN A 50 -1.07 2.03 19.55
C GLN A 50 0.02 1.33 20.37
N MET A 51 1.01 0.73 19.69
CA MET A 51 2.16 0.12 20.36
C MET A 51 2.97 1.14 21.15
N ASN A 52 3.22 2.32 20.58
CA ASN A 52 3.95 3.40 21.27
C ASN A 52 3.15 3.94 22.46
N ALA A 53 1.82 4.01 22.37
CA ALA A 53 0.96 4.43 23.47
C ALA A 53 0.95 3.44 24.65
N ALA A 54 1.16 2.15 24.39
CA ALA A 54 1.26 1.13 25.43
C ALA A 54 2.69 0.96 25.96
N PHE A 55 3.65 0.77 25.05
CA PHE A 55 5.00 0.28 25.35
C PHE A 55 6.12 1.30 25.07
N GLY A 56 5.80 2.47 24.53
CA GLY A 56 6.78 3.53 24.33
C GLY A 56 7.29 4.12 25.66
N PRO A 57 8.28 5.03 25.62
CA PRO A 57 8.86 5.66 26.80
C PRO A 57 7.84 6.22 27.80
N ASP A 58 6.74 6.78 27.27
CA ASP A 58 5.62 7.36 28.00
C ASP A 58 4.36 6.48 27.99
N GLY A 59 4.51 5.23 27.56
CA GLY A 59 3.42 4.29 27.39
C GLY A 59 2.79 3.88 28.72
N SER A 60 1.52 3.47 28.67
CA SER A 60 0.76 3.07 29.85
C SER A 60 1.41 1.88 30.59
N TYR A 61 1.90 0.88 29.85
CA TYR A 61 2.58 -0.28 30.43
C TYR A 61 3.84 0.16 31.17
N VAL A 62 4.72 0.94 30.51
CA VAL A 62 5.98 1.40 31.11
C VAL A 62 5.72 2.20 32.39
N LYS A 63 4.70 3.06 32.39
CA LYS A 63 4.30 3.84 33.58
C LYS A 63 3.79 2.96 34.73
N SER A 64 3.11 1.86 34.45
CA SER A 64 2.65 0.92 35.47
C SER A 64 3.79 0.17 36.17
N PHE A 65 4.92 -0.02 35.51
CA PHE A 65 6.10 -0.67 36.09
C PHE A 65 7.11 0.32 36.69
N LYS A 66 7.13 1.57 36.23
CA LYS A 66 7.98 2.60 36.83
C LYS A 66 7.48 2.97 38.23
N GLY A 67 8.30 2.67 39.24
CA GLY A 67 8.09 2.99 40.65
C GLY A 67 9.32 2.62 41.49
N PRO A 68 9.32 2.89 42.82
CA PRO A 68 10.48 2.68 43.68
C PRO A 68 11.06 1.26 43.59
N PHE A 69 10.18 0.25 43.55
CA PHE A 69 10.55 -1.16 43.39
C PHE A 69 11.33 -1.45 42.09
N TRP A 70 10.99 -0.79 40.98
CA TRP A 70 11.65 -1.01 39.69
C TRP A 70 13.07 -0.41 39.66
N GLU A 71 13.26 0.75 40.29
CA GLU A 71 14.58 1.36 40.43
C GLU A 71 15.49 0.56 41.38
N GLU A 72 14.94 0.02 42.47
CA GLU A 72 15.64 -0.86 43.41
C GLU A 72 16.05 -2.20 42.80
N GLN A 73 15.25 -2.74 41.87
CA GLN A 73 15.48 -4.05 41.25
C GLN A 73 16.61 -4.03 40.18
N HIS A 74 17.15 -2.87 39.81
CA HIS A 74 18.22 -2.73 38.79
C HIS A 74 17.97 -3.57 37.53
N LEU A 75 16.70 -3.68 37.10
CA LEU A 75 16.33 -4.52 35.98
C LEU A 75 17.02 -4.00 34.71
N ASN A 76 17.96 -4.78 34.16
CA ASN A 76 18.66 -4.54 32.88
C ASN A 76 17.72 -4.70 31.67
N THR A 77 16.54 -4.11 31.76
CA THR A 77 15.62 -4.03 30.63
C THR A 77 16.10 -2.89 29.73
N PRO A 78 16.23 -3.14 28.41
CA PRO A 78 16.57 -2.07 27.49
C PRO A 78 15.49 -0.97 27.58
N PRO A 79 15.88 0.31 27.44
CA PRO A 79 14.93 1.40 27.55
C PRO A 79 13.84 1.25 26.48
N PRO A 80 12.56 1.50 26.84
CA PRO A 80 11.48 1.43 25.88
C PRO A 80 11.75 2.40 24.71
N THR A 81 11.46 1.94 23.50
CA THR A 81 11.69 2.71 22.26
C THR A 81 10.39 2.90 21.51
N THR A 82 10.35 3.93 20.66
CA THR A 82 9.21 4.18 19.77
C THR A 82 9.45 3.53 18.41
N LEU A 83 8.42 2.89 17.87
CA LEU A 83 8.40 2.49 16.48
C LEU A 83 8.19 3.75 15.61
N PRO A 84 9.11 4.09 14.68
CA PRO A 84 8.95 5.26 13.83
C PRO A 84 7.77 5.07 12.88
N THR A 85 7.03 6.14 12.58
CA THR A 85 5.93 6.10 11.61
C THR A 85 6.43 6.44 10.21
N PHE A 86 5.73 5.95 9.18
CA PHE A 86 5.94 6.36 7.79
C PHE A 86 5.59 7.84 7.62
N ALA A 87 6.28 8.50 6.68
CA ALA A 87 6.08 9.93 6.41
C ALA A 87 4.70 10.21 5.77
N PRO A 88 4.15 11.44 5.90
CA PRO A 88 2.82 11.78 5.40
C PRO A 88 2.62 11.46 3.91
N GLU A 89 3.64 11.64 3.09
CA GLU A 89 3.62 11.35 1.66
C GLU A 89 3.44 9.86 1.35
N GLN A 90 3.84 8.96 2.26
CA GLN A 90 3.75 7.50 2.09
C GLN A 90 2.42 6.91 2.58
N ILE A 91 1.57 7.74 3.17
CA ILE A 91 0.23 7.38 3.67
C ILE A 91 -0.87 8.25 3.07
N ALA A 92 -0.50 9.20 2.20
CA ALA A 92 -1.43 10.09 1.55
C ALA A 92 -2.45 9.28 0.74
N GLU A 93 -3.72 9.70 0.74
CA GLU A 93 -4.74 8.98 -0.02
C GLU A 93 -4.46 9.08 -1.52
N VAL A 94 -4.30 7.92 -2.16
CA VAL A 94 -4.16 7.82 -3.62
C VAL A 94 -5.54 7.45 -4.17
N PRO A 95 -6.18 8.29 -4.99
CA PRO A 95 -7.48 7.95 -5.57
C PRO A 95 -7.41 6.70 -6.44
N THR A 96 -8.40 5.82 -6.31
CA THR A 96 -8.57 4.70 -7.23
C THR A 96 -9.11 5.19 -8.57
N GLU A 97 -8.66 4.57 -9.65
CA GLU A 97 -9.15 4.83 -11.00
C GLU A 97 -9.93 3.62 -11.51
N GLN A 98 -10.89 3.86 -12.41
CA GLN A 98 -11.59 2.79 -13.10
C GLN A 98 -10.60 2.03 -13.99
N TYR A 99 -10.73 0.70 -14.05
CA TYR A 99 -9.94 -0.12 -14.97
C TYR A 99 -10.19 0.34 -16.42
N PRO A 100 -9.14 0.52 -17.25
CA PRO A 100 -9.29 0.98 -18.62
C PRO A 100 -10.18 0.05 -19.45
N ASP A 101 -11.08 0.62 -20.25
CA ASP A 101 -11.86 -0.18 -21.20
C ASP A 101 -10.98 -0.76 -22.31
N PRO A 102 -11.19 -2.03 -22.71
CA PRO A 102 -10.43 -2.64 -23.79
C PRO A 102 -10.71 -1.95 -25.13
N PRO A 103 -9.79 -2.03 -26.10
CA PRO A 103 -10.01 -1.49 -27.44
C PRO A 103 -11.27 -2.06 -28.09
N ALA A 104 -11.98 -1.24 -28.87
CA ALA A 104 -13.26 -1.62 -29.47
C ALA A 104 -13.16 -2.88 -30.38
N PHE A 105 -12.00 -3.11 -31.00
CA PHE A 105 -11.79 -4.29 -31.85
C PHE A 105 -11.76 -5.61 -31.05
N CYS A 106 -11.59 -5.58 -29.73
CA CYS A 106 -11.69 -6.77 -28.87
C CYS A 106 -13.12 -7.29 -28.74
N LEU A 107 -14.11 -6.47 -29.12
CA LEU A 107 -15.54 -6.78 -29.02
C LEU A 107 -16.17 -7.14 -30.39
N GLN A 108 -15.36 -7.19 -31.46
CA GLN A 108 -15.79 -7.38 -32.86
C GLN A 108 -15.56 -8.80 -33.38
#